data_AF-T0ZW15-F1
#
_entry.id   AF-T0ZW15-F1
#
_cell.length_a   1.000
_cell.length_b   1.000
_cell.length_c   1.000
_cell.angle_alpha   90.00
_cell.angle_beta   90.00
_cell.angle_gamma   90.00
#
_symmetry.space_group_name_H-M   'P 1'
#
loop_
_entity.id
_entity.type
_entity.pdbx_description
1 polymer ?
#
loop_
_entity_poly.entity_id
_entity_poly.type
_entity_poly.pdbx_seq_one_letter_code
_entity_poly.pdbx_strand_id
1 'polypeptide(L)'
;DHRLEALLLTRSEEGMSLFDAAGHLRIGAHTREVFDVTGAGDTVIATLAAMMAAGVPLREAMPIANRAAGIVVGKFGTATASYEELFS
;
A
#
# COMPACT_ATOMS: atom_id res chain seq x y z
N ASP A 1 -3.91 -15.14 -21.78
CA ASP A 1 -2.72 -14.77 -21.00
C ASP A 1 -2.58 -13.27 -20.82
N HIS A 2 -2.57 -12.82 -19.57
CA HIS A 2 -2.58 -11.40 -19.20
C HIS A 2 -1.18 -10.75 -19.12
N ARG A 3 -0.09 -11.51 -19.32
CA ARG A 3 1.33 -11.04 -19.33
C ARG A 3 1.65 -9.99 -18.23
N LEU A 4 1.35 -10.32 -16.98
CA LEU A 4 1.65 -9.46 -15.83
C LEU A 4 2.99 -9.87 -15.20
N GLU A 5 3.84 -8.89 -14.89
CA GLU A 5 5.11 -9.12 -14.16
C GLU A 5 4.88 -9.38 -12.67
N ALA A 6 3.86 -8.74 -12.10
CA ALA A 6 3.47 -8.88 -10.71
C ALA A 6 1.96 -8.64 -10.51
N LEU A 7 1.42 -9.17 -9.41
CA LEU A 7 0.08 -8.90 -8.92
C LEU A 7 0.16 -8.54 -7.44
N LEU A 8 -0.31 -7.34 -7.09
CA LEU A 8 -0.49 -6.92 -5.71
C LEU A 8 -1.97 -6.98 -5.34
N LEU A 9 -2.31 -7.77 -4.33
CA LEU A 9 -3.64 -7.92 -3.80
C LEU A 9 -3.74 -7.18 -2.46
N THR A 10 -4.57 -6.14 -2.41
CA THR A 10 -5.01 -5.51 -1.15
C THR A 10 -6.09 -6.37 -0.51
N ARG A 11 -5.97 -6.64 0.79
CA ARG A 11 -6.81 -7.60 1.53
C ARG A 11 -7.52 -6.95 2.71
N SER A 12 -7.83 -5.66 2.66
CA SER A 12 -8.46 -4.94 3.78
C SER A 12 -7.66 -5.13 5.08
N GLU A 13 -8.30 -5.56 6.17
CA GLU A 13 -7.69 -5.82 7.49
C GLU A 13 -6.58 -6.89 7.45
N GLU A 14 -6.58 -7.75 6.44
CA GLU A 14 -5.58 -8.79 6.26
C GLU A 14 -4.24 -8.28 5.68
N GLY A 15 -4.19 -7.00 5.26
CA GLY A 15 -3.01 -6.34 4.72
C GLY A 15 -2.86 -6.50 3.21
N MET A 16 -1.68 -6.94 2.75
CA MET A 16 -1.37 -7.07 1.33
C MET A 16 -0.61 -8.35 1.01
N SER A 17 -0.85 -8.87 -0.20
CA SER A 17 -0.10 -9.99 -0.79
C SER A 17 0.45 -9.58 -2.14
N LEU A 18 1.77 -9.69 -2.31
CA LEU A 18 2.45 -9.52 -3.59
C LEU A 18 2.82 -10.88 -4.17
N PHE A 19 2.53 -11.06 -5.46
CA PHE A 19 2.93 -12.19 -6.28
C PHE A 19 3.79 -11.68 -7.42
N ASP A 20 5.05 -12.13 -7.50
CA ASP A 20 5.98 -11.78 -8.57
C ASP A 20 6.92 -12.97 -8.87
N ALA A 21 7.93 -12.75 -9.72
CA ALA A 21 8.91 -13.78 -10.08
C ALA A 21 9.73 -14.34 -8.90
N ALA A 22 9.86 -13.60 -7.81
CA ALA A 22 10.52 -14.05 -6.57
C ALA A 22 9.54 -14.75 -5.61
N GLY A 23 8.29 -14.96 -6.02
CA GLY A 23 7.28 -15.73 -5.29
C GLY A 23 6.27 -14.84 -4.57
N HIS A 24 5.77 -15.33 -3.43
CA HIS A 24 4.73 -14.67 -2.65
C HIS A 24 5.31 -13.96 -1.42
N LEU A 25 4.95 -12.69 -1.24
CA LEU A 25 5.24 -11.89 -0.05
C LEU A 25 3.94 -11.40 0.56
N ARG A 26 3.74 -11.62 1.86
CA ARG A 26 2.58 -11.14 2.60
C ARG A 26 3.02 -10.19 3.71
N ILE A 27 2.29 -9.09 3.87
CA ILE A 27 2.40 -8.17 5.00
C ILE A 27 1.02 -7.97 5.63
N GLY A 28 0.96 -7.89 6.95
CA GLY A 28 -0.27 -7.57 7.68
C GLY A 28 -0.63 -6.08 7.55
N ALA A 29 -1.89 -5.72 7.79
CA ALA A 29 -2.32 -4.33 7.77
C ALA A 29 -1.59 -3.52 8.84
N HIS A 30 -1.16 -2.30 8.49
CA HIS A 30 -0.50 -1.39 9.42
C HIS A 30 -1.51 -0.39 10.01
N THR A 31 -2.50 -0.90 10.76
CA THR A 31 -3.59 -0.08 11.32
C THR A 31 -3.85 -0.41 12.78
N ARG A 32 -3.87 0.62 13.63
CA ARG A 32 -4.31 0.49 15.04
C ARG A 32 -5.76 0.91 15.23
N GLU A 33 -6.22 1.94 14.52
CA GLU A 33 -7.61 2.43 14.53
C GLU A 33 -8.07 2.67 13.09
N VAL A 34 -9.18 2.04 12.69
CA VAL A 34 -9.80 2.20 11.37
C VAL A 34 -11.05 3.06 11.55
N PHE A 35 -11.08 4.20 10.87
CA PHE A 35 -12.17 5.18 10.92
C PHE A 35 -12.99 5.16 9.62
N ASP A 36 -12.34 5.32 8.47
CA ASP A 36 -12.99 5.37 7.15
C ASP A 36 -12.05 4.74 6.10
N VAL A 37 -12.53 3.72 5.38
CA VAL A 37 -11.72 2.99 4.39
C VAL A 37 -11.75 3.60 2.98
N THR A 38 -12.48 4.72 2.81
CA THR A 38 -12.65 5.39 1.53
C THR A 38 -11.30 5.89 0.98
N GLY A 39 -10.94 5.50 -0.23
CA GLY A 39 -9.70 5.93 -0.89
C GLY A 39 -8.42 5.21 -0.44
N ALA A 40 -8.53 4.16 0.39
CA ALA A 40 -7.36 3.37 0.79
C ALA A 40 -6.63 2.75 -0.42
N GLY A 41 -7.38 2.16 -1.36
CA GLY A 41 -6.82 1.60 -2.59
C GLY A 41 -6.12 2.63 -3.47
N ASP A 42 -6.70 3.84 -3.59
CA ASP A 42 -6.11 4.94 -4.35
C ASP A 42 -4.79 5.38 -3.71
N THR A 43 -4.73 5.45 -2.38
CA THR A 43 -3.49 5.74 -1.63
C THR A 43 -2.43 4.67 -1.85
N VAL A 44 -2.82 3.39 -1.88
CA VAL A 44 -1.91 2.28 -2.18
C VAL A 44 -1.28 2.45 -3.56
N ILE A 45 -2.09 2.57 -4.61
CA ILE A 45 -1.57 2.65 -5.98
C ILE A 45 -0.76 3.93 -6.22
N ALA A 46 -1.18 5.07 -5.65
CA ALA A 46 -0.43 6.32 -5.74
C ALA A 46 0.95 6.21 -5.07
N THR A 47 1.01 5.62 -3.87
CA THR A 47 2.27 5.45 -3.14
C THR A 47 3.22 4.50 -3.87
N LEU A 48 2.71 3.37 -4.37
CA LEU A 48 3.51 2.43 -5.17
C LEU A 48 4.08 3.10 -6.42
N ALA A 49 3.25 3.81 -7.18
CA ALA A 49 3.67 4.50 -8.39
C ALA A 49 4.75 5.55 -8.09
N ALA A 50 4.58 6.34 -7.02
CA ALA A 50 5.57 7.34 -6.62
C ALA A 50 6.91 6.71 -6.20
N MET A 51 6.89 5.64 -5.42
CA MET A 51 8.11 4.93 -4.98
C MET A 51 8.82 4.27 -6.17
N MET A 52 8.08 3.60 -7.05
CA MET A 52 8.65 2.98 -8.25
C MET A 52 9.24 4.02 -9.22
N ALA A 53 8.58 5.16 -9.40
CA ALA A 53 9.12 6.27 -10.18
C ALA A 53 10.40 6.86 -9.57
N ALA A 54 10.57 6.77 -8.25
CA ALA A 54 11.80 7.12 -7.55
C ALA A 54 12.88 6.02 -7.55
N GLY A 55 12.65 4.91 -8.26
CA GLY A 55 13.60 3.80 -8.38
C GLY A 55 13.54 2.76 -7.26
N VAL A 56 12.55 2.84 -6.37
CA VAL A 56 12.36 1.86 -5.30
C VAL A 56 11.73 0.57 -5.86
N PRO A 57 12.31 -0.62 -5.60
CA PRO A 57 11.74 -1.88 -6.05
C PRO A 57 10.33 -2.13 -5.48
N LEU A 58 9.46 -2.80 -6.24
CA LEU A 58 8.06 -3.06 -5.85
C LEU A 58 7.94 -3.74 -4.47
N ARG A 59 8.84 -4.68 -4.16
CA ARG A 59 8.88 -5.37 -2.86
C ARG A 59 9.19 -4.45 -1.68
N GLU A 60 9.97 -3.39 -1.91
CA GLU A 60 10.31 -2.37 -0.91
C GLU A 60 9.26 -1.25 -0.85
N ALA A 61 8.59 -0.96 -1.98
CA ALA A 61 7.51 0.00 -2.05
C ALA A 61 6.22 -0.49 -1.36
N MET A 62 5.92 -1.79 -1.40
CA MET A 62 4.69 -2.36 -0.83
C MET A 62 4.52 -2.08 0.68
N PRO A 63 5.53 -2.28 1.55
CA PRO A 63 5.45 -1.88 2.96
C PRO A 63 5.11 -0.41 3.17
N ILE A 64 5.67 0.49 2.35
CA ILE A 64 5.41 1.94 2.42
C ILE A 64 3.95 2.24 2.04
N ALA A 65 3.46 1.61 0.96
CA ALA A 65 2.06 1.74 0.55
C ALA A 65 1.07 1.19 1.59
N ASN A 66 1.42 0.11 2.29
CA ASN A 66 0.62 -0.44 3.37
C ASN A 66 0.59 0.47 4.60
N ARG A 67 1.70 1.14 4.92
CA ARG A 67 1.73 2.19 5.94
C ARG A 67 0.88 3.39 5.52
N ALA A 68 0.98 3.85 4.27
CA ALA A 68 0.19 4.95 3.72
C ALA A 68 -1.32 4.68 3.85
N ALA A 69 -1.74 3.49 3.41
CA ALA A 69 -3.12 3.01 3.56
C ALA A 69 -3.55 3.04 5.04
N GLY A 70 -2.68 2.53 5.93
CA GLY A 70 -2.98 2.51 7.36
C GLY A 70 -3.15 3.90 8.01
N ILE A 71 -2.43 4.90 7.51
CA ILE A 71 -2.57 6.30 7.93
C ILE A 71 -3.89 6.88 7.44
N VAL A 72 -4.21 6.73 6.16
CA VAL A 72 -5.41 7.37 5.58
C VAL A 72 -6.69 6.76 6.10
N VAL A 73 -6.72 5.45 6.43
CA VAL A 73 -7.93 4.84 6.98
C VAL A 73 -8.24 5.29 8.41
N GLY A 74 -7.27 5.93 9.10
CA GLY A 74 -7.50 6.60 10.38
C GLY A 74 -8.04 8.03 10.24
N LYS A 75 -8.27 8.53 9.01
CA LYS A 75 -8.77 9.88 8.71
C LYS A 75 -10.16 9.79 8.08
N PHE A 76 -10.93 10.89 8.13
CA PHE A 76 -12.27 10.95 7.52
C PHE A 76 -12.21 11.30 6.03
N GLY A 77 -12.99 10.60 5.21
CA GLY A 77 -13.12 10.85 3.77
C GLY A 77 -11.89 10.45 2.95
N THR A 78 -11.82 10.92 1.70
CA THR A 78 -10.67 10.69 0.80
C THR A 78 -9.47 11.53 1.23
N ALA A 79 -8.82 11.12 2.31
CA ALA A 79 -7.64 11.76 2.86
C ALA A 79 -6.35 11.32 2.15
N THR A 80 -5.26 12.02 2.44
CA THR A 80 -3.91 11.71 1.91
C THR A 80 -2.93 11.50 3.06
N ALA A 81 -1.83 10.80 2.80
CA ALA A 81 -0.69 10.67 3.71
C ALA A 81 0.43 11.62 3.28
N SER A 82 0.91 12.46 4.20
CA SER A 82 2.06 13.32 3.97
C SER A 82 3.38 12.55 4.14
N TYR A 83 4.47 13.13 3.62
CA TYR A 83 5.81 12.57 3.79
C TYR A 83 6.18 12.41 5.27
N GLU A 84 5.88 13.42 6.10
CA GLU A 84 6.18 13.38 7.53
C GLU A 84 5.46 12.20 8.23
N GLU A 85 4.17 12.01 7.95
CA GLU A 85 3.41 10.88 8.52
C GLU A 85 3.94 9.50 8.06
N LEU A 86 4.47 9.43 6.85
CA LEU A 86 5.02 8.21 6.25
C LEU A 86 6.37 7.81 6.84
N PHE A 87 7.21 8.77 7.23
CA PHE A 87 8.62 8.53 7.57
C PHE A 87 9.03 8.96 8.98
N SER A 88 8.14 9.54 9.78
CA SER A 88 8.32 9.70 11.23
C SER A 88 8.37 8.36 11.95
#